data_AF-A0A960HPS2-F1
#
_entry.id   AF-A0A960HPS2-F1
#
_cell.length_a   1.000
_cell.length_b   1.000
_cell.length_c   1.000
_cell.angle_alpha   90.00
_cell.angle_beta   90.00
_cell.angle_gamma   90.00
#
_symmetry.space_group_name_H-M   'P 1'
#
loop_
_entity.id
_entity.type
_entity.pdbx_description
1 polymer ?
#
loop_
_entity_poly.entity_id
_entity_poly.type
_entity_poly.pdbx_seq_one_letter_code
_entity_poly.pdbx_strand_id
1 'polypeptide(L)'
;MAAAVAGALVAALAVPAAVTSAAPDRPAAVRGVDDEVRINQIQVVGSHNSYKRMVSPAEEALRREFIGAGADLMAYQHEPLGVQFSHQKVRQIELDVFVDSAGGRYDDPLLRSAAGLGPYDPAMQAPGIKVLHIQDVDYATTCLTFVDCLTQIETWSDANPSHLPIAVLVELKDDPLSFGDFTFTTPEPWTTARMDELDAEIR
;
A
#
# COMPACT_ATOMS: atom_id res chain seq x y z
N MET A 1 -10.46 -33.01 -82.22
CA MET A 1 -10.11 -31.88 -81.34
C MET A 1 -11.26 -30.89 -81.44
N ALA A 2 -12.00 -30.47 -80.42
CA ALA A 2 -11.77 -30.46 -78.98
C ALA A 2 -13.11 -30.62 -78.23
N ALA A 3 -13.09 -31.25 -77.05
CA ALA A 3 -14.25 -31.39 -76.16
C ALA A 3 -14.30 -30.20 -75.19
N ALA A 4 -15.47 -29.59 -75.03
CA ALA A 4 -15.70 -28.52 -74.06
C ALA A 4 -16.15 -29.13 -72.71
N VAL A 5 -15.36 -28.88 -71.67
CA VAL A 5 -15.66 -29.27 -70.28
C VAL A 5 -16.34 -28.10 -69.58
N ALA A 6 -17.57 -28.30 -69.11
CA ALA A 6 -18.30 -27.33 -68.28
C ALA A 6 -17.82 -27.47 -66.82
N GLY A 7 -17.13 -26.46 -66.30
CA GLY A 7 -16.76 -26.37 -64.89
C GLY A 7 -17.88 -25.70 -64.08
N ALA A 8 -18.41 -26.40 -63.08
CA ALA A 8 -19.34 -25.85 -62.12
C ALA A 8 -18.58 -25.05 -61.04
N LEU A 9 -18.87 -23.76 -60.90
CA LEU A 9 -18.39 -22.94 -59.79
C LEU A 9 -19.24 -23.23 -58.55
N VAL A 10 -18.64 -23.80 -57.50
CA VAL A 10 -19.25 -23.89 -56.17
C VAL A 10 -18.84 -22.65 -55.39
N ALA A 11 -19.77 -21.72 -55.20
CA ALA A 11 -19.57 -20.56 -54.32
C ALA A 11 -19.76 -21.01 -52.85
N ALA A 12 -18.67 -21.16 -52.11
CA ALA A 12 -18.72 -21.40 -50.68
C ALA A 12 -19.07 -20.09 -49.96
N LEU A 13 -20.29 -20.01 -49.41
CA LEU A 13 -20.73 -18.95 -48.51
C LEU A 13 -20.00 -19.12 -47.16
N ALA A 14 -18.97 -18.31 -46.92
CA ALA A 14 -18.35 -18.19 -45.60
C ALA A 14 -19.30 -17.40 -44.68
N VAL A 15 -19.86 -18.07 -43.67
CA VAL A 15 -20.60 -17.42 -42.59
C VAL A 15 -19.56 -16.82 -41.63
N PRO A 16 -19.55 -15.50 -41.37
CA PRO A 16 -18.66 -14.93 -40.37
C PRO A 16 -19.09 -15.42 -38.99
N ALA A 17 -18.19 -16.10 -38.28
CA ALA A 17 -18.39 -16.42 -36.87
C ALA A 17 -18.42 -15.11 -36.08
N ALA A 18 -19.59 -14.78 -35.52
CA ALA A 18 -19.71 -13.67 -34.59
C ALA A 18 -18.88 -14.00 -33.34
N VAL A 19 -17.78 -13.28 -33.15
CA VAL A 19 -17.04 -13.28 -31.89
C VAL A 19 -17.90 -12.51 -30.90
N THR A 20 -18.68 -13.23 -30.09
CA THR A 20 -19.34 -12.64 -28.93
C THR A 20 -18.24 -12.27 -27.93
N SER A 21 -17.94 -10.98 -27.81
CA SER A 21 -17.25 -10.44 -26.65
C SER A 21 -18.06 -10.85 -25.42
N ALA A 22 -17.54 -11.82 -24.66
CA ALA A 22 -18.05 -12.07 -23.33
C ALA A 22 -17.78 -10.80 -22.52
N ALA A 23 -18.83 -10.18 -21.99
CA ALA A 23 -18.67 -9.21 -20.94
C ALA A 23 -17.88 -9.88 -19.80
N PRO A 24 -16.93 -9.19 -19.14
CA PRO A 24 -16.25 -9.77 -18.00
C PRO A 24 -17.32 -10.23 -16.99
N ASP A 25 -17.22 -11.49 -16.56
CA ASP A 25 -18.10 -12.04 -15.53
C ASP A 25 -18.02 -11.11 -14.32
N ARG A 26 -19.14 -10.45 -13.99
CA ARG A 26 -19.22 -9.68 -12.75
C ARG A 26 -18.97 -10.66 -11.60
N PRO A 27 -18.10 -10.32 -10.62
CA PRO A 27 -17.92 -11.15 -9.45
C PRO A 27 -19.29 -11.46 -8.85
N ALA A 28 -19.51 -12.72 -8.46
CA ALA A 28 -20.78 -13.12 -7.85
C ALA A 28 -21.07 -12.22 -6.64
N ALA A 29 -22.30 -11.69 -6.58
CA ALA A 29 -22.77 -10.85 -5.49
C ALA A 29 -22.52 -11.57 -4.15
N VAL A 30 -21.99 -10.82 -3.17
CA VAL A 30 -21.77 -11.36 -1.82
C VAL A 30 -23.12 -11.68 -1.21
N ARG A 31 -23.35 -12.94 -0.86
CA ARG A 31 -24.63 -13.39 -0.28
C ARG A 31 -25.00 -12.54 0.95
N GLY A 32 -26.12 -11.83 0.86
CA GLY A 32 -26.63 -10.99 1.95
C GLY A 32 -26.18 -9.53 1.91
N VAL A 33 -25.42 -9.13 0.89
CA VAL A 33 -25.14 -7.72 0.58
C VAL A 33 -26.02 -7.35 -0.61
N ASP A 34 -26.84 -6.32 -0.42
CA ASP A 34 -27.65 -5.75 -1.49
C ASP A 34 -26.74 -4.90 -2.40
N ASP A 35 -26.73 -5.21 -3.70
CA ASP A 35 -25.96 -4.46 -4.71
C ASP A 35 -26.42 -2.99 -4.82
N GLU A 36 -27.53 -2.62 -4.17
CA GLU A 36 -28.03 -1.24 -4.06
C GLU A 36 -27.36 -0.42 -2.94
N VAL A 37 -26.61 -1.04 -2.02
CA VAL A 37 -25.93 -0.31 -0.92
C VAL A 37 -24.82 0.58 -1.49
N ARG A 38 -24.94 1.88 -1.26
CA ARG A 38 -23.96 2.88 -1.71
C ARG A 38 -22.78 2.95 -0.75
N ILE A 39 -21.61 3.36 -1.23
CA ILE A 39 -20.39 3.50 -0.40
C ILE A 39 -20.61 4.35 0.86
N ASN A 40 -21.41 5.41 0.75
CA ASN A 40 -21.73 6.32 1.86
C ASN A 40 -22.79 5.76 2.84
N GLN A 41 -23.26 4.53 2.62
CA GLN A 41 -24.15 3.78 3.51
C GLN A 41 -23.43 2.59 4.18
N ILE A 42 -22.17 2.35 3.84
CA ILE A 42 -21.34 1.31 4.44
C ILE A 42 -20.64 1.90 5.67
N GLN A 43 -20.71 1.19 6.80
CA GLN A 43 -19.91 1.47 7.99
C GLN A 43 -18.86 0.39 8.14
N VAL A 44 -17.62 0.81 8.37
CA VAL A 44 -16.48 -0.10 8.50
C VAL A 44 -15.68 0.21 9.75
N VAL A 45 -14.98 -0.79 10.25
CA VAL A 45 -13.89 -0.58 11.21
C VAL A 45 -12.62 -0.30 10.41
N GLY A 46 -11.92 0.76 10.81
CA GLY A 46 -10.61 1.13 10.28
C GLY A 46 -9.50 0.97 11.31
N SER A 47 -8.26 0.82 10.84
CA SER A 47 -7.05 0.94 11.66
C SER A 47 -6.32 2.24 11.33
N HIS A 48 -5.80 2.90 12.37
CA HIS A 48 -4.99 4.12 12.28
C HIS A 48 -3.50 3.75 12.27
N ASN A 49 -2.75 4.29 11.32
CA ASN A 49 -1.36 3.92 11.00
C ASN A 49 -1.22 2.41 10.78
N SER A 50 -1.98 1.85 9.83
CA SER A 50 -2.19 0.41 9.67
C SER A 50 -0.93 -0.41 9.45
N TYR A 51 0.15 0.22 9.01
CA TYR A 51 1.45 -0.40 8.76
C TYR A 51 2.35 -0.46 10.01
N LYS A 52 2.02 0.28 11.08
CA LYS A 52 2.92 0.53 12.21
C LYS A 52 3.26 -0.74 12.99
N ARG A 53 4.55 -0.90 13.28
CA ARG A 53 5.08 -1.89 14.22
C ARG A 53 5.73 -1.23 15.43
N MET A 54 5.87 -2.00 16.50
CA MET A 54 6.76 -1.61 17.59
C MET A 54 8.21 -1.73 17.13
N VAL A 55 9.03 -0.78 17.56
CA VAL A 55 10.50 -0.89 17.53
C VAL A 55 10.97 -1.96 18.53
N SER A 56 12.27 -2.28 18.56
CA SER A 56 12.78 -3.27 19.49
C SER A 56 12.63 -2.82 20.96
N PRO A 57 12.65 -3.75 21.94
CA PRO A 57 12.61 -3.38 23.35
C PRO A 57 13.74 -2.44 23.79
N ALA A 58 14.93 -2.54 23.16
CA ALA A 58 16.06 -1.65 23.45
C ALA A 58 15.77 -0.21 22.99
N GLU A 59 15.22 -0.06 21.78
CA GLU A 59 14.78 1.23 21.25
C GLU A 59 13.62 1.81 22.06
N GLU A 60 12.66 0.99 22.47
CA GLU A 60 11.53 1.44 23.30
C GLU A 60 12.01 1.94 24.67
N ALA A 61 12.94 1.22 25.32
CA ALA A 61 13.54 1.64 26.58
C ALA A 61 14.27 2.98 26.44
N LEU A 62 15.07 3.13 25.38
CA LEU A 62 15.79 4.37 25.10
C LEU A 62 14.84 5.54 24.83
N ARG A 63 13.82 5.33 24.00
CA ARG A 63 12.78 6.34 23.74
C ARG A 63 12.11 6.79 25.03
N ARG A 64 11.72 5.84 25.89
CA ARG A 64 11.09 6.13 27.19
C ARG A 64 12.02 6.92 28.12
N GLU A 65 13.33 6.71 28.07
CA GLU A 65 14.29 7.52 28.85
C GLU A 65 14.22 9.00 28.48
N PHE A 66 14.05 9.32 27.19
CA PHE A 66 14.02 10.70 26.70
C PHE A 66 12.66 11.39 26.81
N ILE A 67 11.55 10.66 26.56
CA ILE A 67 10.21 11.27 26.49
C ILE A 67 9.24 10.79 27.57
N GLY A 68 9.69 9.94 28.49
CA GLY A 68 8.90 9.45 29.61
C GLY A 68 7.59 8.78 29.18
N ALA A 69 6.47 9.19 29.81
CA ALA A 69 5.14 8.68 29.49
C ALA A 69 4.68 9.02 28.05
N GLY A 70 5.34 9.96 27.36
CA GLY A 70 5.06 10.23 25.94
C GLY A 70 5.30 9.02 25.05
N ALA A 71 6.15 8.08 25.46
CA ALA A 71 6.38 6.83 24.74
C ALA A 71 5.13 5.94 24.64
N ASP A 72 4.16 6.11 25.54
CA ASP A 72 2.92 5.32 25.57
C ASP A 72 2.03 5.63 24.36
N LEU A 73 2.14 6.82 23.77
CA LEU A 73 1.41 7.20 22.56
C LEU A 73 1.84 6.38 21.32
N MET A 74 3.03 5.78 21.37
CA MET A 74 3.58 4.93 20.30
C MET A 74 3.58 3.45 20.68
N ALA A 75 3.04 3.08 21.84
CA ALA A 75 3.07 1.72 22.37
C ALA A 75 1.94 0.83 21.79
N TYR A 76 1.84 0.79 20.46
CA TYR A 76 0.93 -0.08 19.72
C TYR A 76 1.53 -0.53 18.40
N GLN A 77 0.93 -1.57 17.82
CA GLN A 77 1.25 -2.08 16.49
C GLN A 77 0.04 -2.75 15.88
N HIS A 78 0.11 -2.98 14.57
CA HIS A 78 -0.87 -3.77 13.84
C HIS A 78 -0.26 -5.06 13.28
N GLU A 79 -1.13 -5.99 12.94
CA GLU A 79 -0.79 -7.16 12.13
C GLU A 79 -0.52 -6.72 10.67
N PRO A 80 0.16 -7.53 9.84
CA PRO A 80 0.31 -7.25 8.41
C PRO A 80 -1.05 -7.02 7.72
N LEU A 81 -1.08 -6.17 6.68
CA LEU A 81 -2.32 -5.71 6.03
C LEU A 81 -3.25 -6.87 5.63
N GLY A 82 -2.72 -7.94 5.03
CA GLY A 82 -3.50 -9.12 4.67
C GLY A 82 -4.17 -9.81 5.86
N VAL A 83 -3.56 -9.78 7.05
CA VAL A 83 -4.15 -10.31 8.29
C VAL A 83 -5.25 -9.39 8.80
N GLN A 84 -5.05 -8.06 8.74
CA GLN A 84 -6.09 -7.09 9.10
C GLN A 84 -7.34 -7.29 8.23
N PHE A 85 -7.16 -7.48 6.93
CA PHE A 85 -8.27 -7.70 5.99
C PHE A 85 -8.96 -9.05 6.19
N SER A 86 -8.18 -10.11 6.39
CA SER A 86 -8.67 -11.50 6.45
C SER A 86 -9.28 -11.85 7.79
N HIS A 87 -8.62 -11.49 8.90
CA HIS A 87 -8.97 -11.96 10.24
C HIS A 87 -9.65 -10.88 11.08
N GLN A 88 -9.20 -9.63 11.00
CA GLN A 88 -9.75 -8.53 11.77
C GLN A 88 -10.90 -7.81 11.06
N LYS A 89 -11.11 -8.12 9.77
CA LYS A 89 -12.18 -7.57 8.90
C LYS A 89 -12.12 -6.05 8.77
N VAL A 90 -10.93 -5.47 8.87
CA VAL A 90 -10.68 -4.06 8.59
C VAL A 90 -10.99 -3.75 7.12
N ARG A 91 -11.67 -2.62 6.87
CA ARG A 91 -11.98 -2.14 5.51
C ARG A 91 -11.68 -0.65 5.30
N GLN A 92 -11.00 -0.04 6.26
CA GLN A 92 -10.35 1.25 6.11
C GLN A 92 -8.95 1.17 6.71
N ILE A 93 -7.94 1.59 5.97
CA ILE A 93 -6.55 1.62 6.43
C ILE A 93 -5.93 2.99 6.16
N GLU A 94 -4.79 3.21 6.78
CA GLU A 94 -3.98 4.42 6.67
C GLU A 94 -2.52 4.07 6.42
N LEU A 95 -1.91 4.80 5.49
CA LEU A 95 -0.49 4.73 5.13
C LEU A 95 0.11 6.14 5.20
N ASP A 96 0.97 6.40 6.17
CA ASP A 96 1.81 7.59 6.19
C ASP A 96 2.94 7.38 5.18
N VAL A 97 3.12 8.35 4.30
CA VAL A 97 4.09 8.27 3.23
C VAL A 97 5.08 9.42 3.30
N PHE A 98 6.35 9.08 3.08
CA PHE A 98 7.47 10.00 3.05
C PHE A 98 8.19 9.89 1.71
N VAL A 99 8.52 11.03 1.09
CA VAL A 99 9.34 11.04 -0.12
C VAL A 99 10.79 10.71 0.24
N ASP A 100 11.41 9.80 -0.53
CA ASP A 100 12.84 9.53 -0.51
C ASP A 100 13.37 9.38 -1.94
N SER A 101 13.64 10.51 -2.59
CA SER A 101 13.93 10.51 -4.03
C SER A 101 15.32 10.04 -4.40
N ALA A 102 16.27 10.13 -3.47
CA ALA A 102 17.61 9.60 -3.65
C ALA A 102 17.73 8.16 -3.12
N GLY A 103 16.84 7.74 -2.23
CA GLY A 103 16.99 6.53 -1.43
C GLY A 103 17.93 6.76 -0.25
N GLY A 104 17.78 5.93 0.79
CA GLY A 104 18.66 5.95 1.95
C GLY A 104 18.41 7.14 2.89
N ARG A 105 17.28 7.85 2.79
CA ARG A 105 16.96 8.92 3.75
C ARG A 105 16.54 8.37 5.12
N TYR A 106 15.94 7.18 5.13
CA TYR A 106 15.32 6.57 6.32
C TYR A 106 15.91 5.17 6.63
N ASP A 107 17.11 4.87 6.14
CA ASP A 107 17.81 3.59 6.32
C ASP A 107 18.55 3.49 7.67
N ASP A 108 18.87 4.59 8.32
CA ASP A 108 19.58 4.64 9.60
C ASP A 108 18.85 5.54 10.63
N PRO A 109 17.70 5.10 11.17
CA PRO A 109 16.90 5.89 12.11
C PRO A 109 17.67 6.23 13.40
N LEU A 110 17.67 7.49 13.83
CA LEU A 110 18.48 7.94 14.98
C LEU A 110 18.29 7.08 16.25
N LEU A 111 17.05 6.71 16.59
CA LEU A 111 16.77 5.89 17.78
C LEU A 111 17.44 4.51 17.67
N ARG A 112 17.43 3.94 16.46
CA ARG A 112 18.02 2.64 16.17
C ARG A 112 19.54 2.69 16.26
N SER A 113 20.15 3.71 15.66
CA SER A 113 21.60 3.92 15.71
C SER A 113 22.06 4.16 17.14
N ALA A 114 21.31 4.95 17.92
CA ALA A 114 21.59 5.20 19.34
C ALA A 114 21.45 3.93 20.21
N ALA A 115 20.56 3.01 19.84
CA ALA A 115 20.45 1.68 20.46
C ALA A 115 21.55 0.69 20.01
N GLY A 116 22.44 1.09 19.09
CA GLY A 116 23.55 0.26 18.61
C GLY A 116 23.12 -0.87 17.67
N LEU A 117 21.95 -0.76 17.04
CA LEU A 117 21.37 -1.81 16.19
C LEU A 117 21.76 -1.69 14.70
N GLY A 118 22.51 -0.63 14.35
CA GLY A 118 22.93 -0.33 12.97
C GLY A 118 21.76 0.07 12.05
N PRO A 119 21.97 0.04 10.72
CA PRO A 119 20.93 0.38 9.75
C PRO A 119 19.68 -0.51 9.89
N TYR A 120 18.54 0.00 9.42
CA TYR A 120 17.24 -0.65 9.51
C TYR A 120 17.08 -1.77 8.49
N ASP A 121 16.73 -1.44 7.25
CA ASP A 121 16.49 -2.41 6.19
C ASP A 121 17.10 -1.91 4.87
N PRO A 122 17.86 -2.74 4.13
CA PRO A 122 18.49 -2.33 2.88
C PRO A 122 17.49 -1.88 1.81
N ALA A 123 16.23 -2.29 1.85
CA ALA A 123 15.21 -1.80 0.91
C ALA A 123 14.94 -0.29 1.06
N MET A 124 15.28 0.30 2.22
CA MET A 124 15.20 1.75 2.45
C MET A 124 16.24 2.52 1.61
N GLN A 125 17.29 1.86 1.10
CA GLN A 125 18.30 2.47 0.22
C GLN A 125 17.81 2.76 -1.20
N ALA A 126 16.76 2.07 -1.65
CA ALA A 126 16.23 2.32 -2.98
C ALA A 126 15.51 3.68 -3.00
N PRO A 127 15.57 4.44 -4.10
CA PRO A 127 14.67 5.57 -4.31
C PRO A 127 13.19 5.16 -4.24
N GLY A 128 12.32 6.10 -3.88
CA GLY A 128 10.87 5.93 -3.93
C GLY A 128 10.18 6.33 -2.62
N ILE A 129 8.86 6.21 -2.59
CA ILE A 129 8.07 6.62 -1.44
C ILE A 129 8.16 5.56 -0.34
N LYS A 130 8.45 5.99 0.90
CA LYS A 130 8.61 5.14 2.09
C LYS A 130 7.39 5.21 2.98
N VAL A 131 7.13 4.13 3.74
CA VAL A 131 6.02 4.05 4.68
C VAL A 131 6.55 3.84 6.09
N LEU A 132 6.32 4.82 6.96
CA LEU A 132 6.77 4.84 8.36
C LEU A 132 5.99 5.90 9.14
N HIS A 133 5.93 5.82 10.47
CA HIS A 133 5.07 6.70 11.27
C HIS A 133 5.74 8.01 11.66
N ILE A 134 6.88 7.94 12.35
CA ILE A 134 7.68 9.11 12.69
C ILE A 134 9.14 8.80 12.34
N GLN A 135 9.75 9.68 11.56
CA GLN A 135 11.15 9.55 11.19
C GLN A 135 12.01 9.40 12.44
N ASP A 136 13.03 8.55 12.33
CA ASP A 136 14.03 8.26 13.38
C ASP A 136 13.56 7.57 14.66
N VAL A 137 12.30 7.74 15.10
CA VAL A 137 11.87 7.37 16.47
C VAL A 137 10.69 6.41 16.55
N ASP A 138 9.94 6.24 15.46
CA ASP A 138 8.83 5.28 15.35
C ASP A 138 8.67 4.85 13.90
N TYR A 139 9.75 4.32 13.34
CA TYR A 139 9.90 4.08 11.91
C TYR A 139 9.46 2.67 11.45
N ALA A 140 9.29 1.74 12.41
CA ALA A 140 9.10 0.33 12.09
C ALA A 140 7.74 0.06 11.42
N THR A 141 7.76 -0.67 10.31
CA THR A 141 6.59 -0.89 9.45
C THR A 141 6.46 -2.35 9.01
N THR A 142 5.26 -2.77 8.60
CA THR A 142 4.99 -4.07 7.96
C THR A 142 5.29 -4.09 6.47
N CYS A 143 5.39 -2.92 5.83
CA CYS A 143 5.71 -2.76 4.41
C CYS A 143 6.54 -1.48 4.22
N LEU A 144 7.69 -1.59 3.56
CA LEU A 144 8.76 -0.58 3.65
C LEU A 144 8.60 0.56 2.65
N THR A 145 8.05 0.25 1.47
CA THR A 145 7.78 1.22 0.41
C THR A 145 6.29 1.29 0.13
N PHE A 146 5.84 2.40 -0.44
CA PHE A 146 4.43 2.54 -0.81
C PHE A 146 4.02 1.49 -1.85
N VAL A 147 4.86 1.23 -2.86
CA VAL A 147 4.68 0.11 -3.80
C VAL A 147 4.57 -1.26 -3.11
N ASP A 148 5.39 -1.54 -2.09
CA ASP A 148 5.29 -2.80 -1.32
C ASP A 148 3.93 -2.88 -0.60
N CYS A 149 3.50 -1.81 0.07
CA CYS A 149 2.19 -1.76 0.72
C CYS A 149 1.04 -1.95 -0.29
N LEU A 150 1.09 -1.29 -1.45
CA LEU A 150 0.10 -1.43 -2.52
C LEU A 150 0.08 -2.86 -3.08
N THR A 151 1.24 -3.47 -3.30
CA THR A 151 1.37 -4.86 -3.77
C THR A 151 0.73 -5.84 -2.78
N GLN A 152 0.87 -5.61 -1.47
CA GLN A 152 0.22 -6.43 -0.45
C GLN A 152 -1.31 -6.27 -0.48
N ILE A 153 -1.81 -5.06 -0.73
CA ILE A 153 -3.24 -4.77 -0.86
C ILE A 153 -3.80 -5.44 -2.13
N GLU A 154 -3.15 -5.26 -3.27
CA GLU A 154 -3.53 -5.84 -4.56
C GLU A 154 -3.54 -7.37 -4.49
N THR A 155 -2.45 -7.98 -3.99
CA THR A 155 -2.34 -9.43 -3.83
C THR A 155 -3.49 -10.00 -3.00
N TRP A 156 -3.86 -9.32 -1.91
CA TRP A 156 -5.01 -9.74 -1.10
C TRP A 156 -6.34 -9.52 -1.83
N SER A 157 -6.50 -8.39 -2.52
CA SER A 157 -7.68 -8.04 -3.30
C SER A 157 -7.97 -9.09 -4.38
N ASP A 158 -6.96 -9.43 -5.19
CA ASP A 158 -7.04 -10.44 -6.26
C ASP A 158 -7.43 -11.82 -5.74
N ALA A 159 -6.93 -12.18 -4.56
CA ALA A 159 -7.30 -13.42 -3.89
C ALA A 159 -8.71 -13.41 -3.27
N ASN A 160 -9.35 -12.24 -3.17
CA ASN A 160 -10.66 -12.06 -2.53
C ASN A 160 -11.62 -11.22 -3.41
N PRO A 161 -11.94 -11.64 -4.65
CA PRO A 161 -12.62 -10.80 -5.66
C PRO A 161 -14.03 -10.31 -5.29
N SER A 162 -14.59 -10.78 -4.17
CA SER A 162 -15.88 -10.36 -3.63
C SER A 162 -15.76 -9.55 -2.32
N HIS A 163 -14.57 -9.06 -1.97
CA HIS A 163 -14.41 -8.26 -0.76
C HIS A 163 -15.14 -6.91 -0.87
N LEU A 164 -15.62 -6.39 0.27
CA LEU A 164 -16.07 -5.00 0.35
C LEU A 164 -14.93 -4.03 0.00
N PRO A 165 -15.21 -2.85 -0.60
CA PRO A 165 -14.20 -1.85 -0.87
C PRO A 165 -13.30 -1.58 0.34
N ILE A 166 -12.00 -1.49 0.09
CA ILE A 166 -11.03 -1.05 1.10
C ILE A 166 -10.76 0.43 0.85
N ALA A 167 -11.09 1.28 1.82
CA ALA A 167 -10.69 2.68 1.80
C ALA A 167 -9.23 2.79 2.27
N VAL A 168 -8.36 3.38 1.45
CA VAL A 168 -6.96 3.63 1.79
C VAL A 168 -6.76 5.13 1.96
N LEU A 169 -6.50 5.57 3.18
CA LEU A 169 -6.05 6.92 3.47
C LEU A 169 -4.53 6.96 3.27
N VAL A 170 -4.05 7.95 2.52
CA VAL A 170 -2.62 8.20 2.33
C VAL A 170 -2.30 9.54 2.98
N GLU A 171 -1.55 9.52 4.09
CA GLU A 171 -1.14 10.73 4.80
C GLU A 171 0.23 11.17 4.27
N LEU A 172 0.27 12.35 3.65
CA LEU A 172 1.47 12.92 3.06
C LEU A 172 2.31 13.59 4.16
N LYS A 173 3.39 12.93 4.59
CA LYS A 173 4.26 13.44 5.66
C LYS A 173 5.46 14.17 5.09
N ASP A 174 5.66 15.40 5.56
CA ASP A 174 6.91 16.14 5.36
C ASP A 174 7.31 17.02 6.56
N ASP A 175 6.62 16.88 7.70
CA ASP A 175 6.90 17.67 8.89
C ASP A 175 8.25 17.29 9.54
N PRO A 176 9.14 18.26 9.80
CA PRO A 176 10.38 18.01 10.51
C PRO A 176 10.12 17.71 11.99
N LEU A 177 10.80 16.70 12.52
CA LEU A 177 10.83 16.42 13.95
C LEU A 177 11.81 17.36 14.66
N SER A 178 11.36 17.99 15.74
CA SER A 178 12.18 18.84 16.60
C SER A 178 11.98 18.47 18.06
N PHE A 179 13.06 18.03 18.71
CA PHE A 179 13.07 17.68 20.13
C PHE A 179 14.48 17.85 20.70
N GLY A 180 14.62 18.69 21.73
CA GLY A 180 15.92 18.98 22.33
C GLY A 180 16.96 19.47 21.31
N ASP A 181 18.21 19.09 21.52
CA ASP A 181 19.35 19.42 20.65
C ASP A 181 19.67 18.30 19.64
N PHE A 182 18.73 17.37 19.41
CA PHE A 182 18.92 16.26 18.46
C PHE A 182 18.78 16.73 17.01
N THR A 183 19.59 16.17 16.13
CA THR A 183 19.45 16.34 14.68
C THR A 183 18.74 15.13 14.09
N PHE A 184 17.50 15.34 13.68
CA PHE A 184 16.67 14.32 13.03
C PHE A 184 16.77 14.42 11.50
N THR A 185 16.44 13.32 10.85
CA THR A 185 16.17 13.22 9.43
C THR A 185 15.14 14.28 9.04
N THR A 186 15.50 15.10 8.05
CA THR A 186 14.59 16.10 7.48
C THR A 186 13.83 15.46 6.31
N PRO A 187 12.49 15.38 6.37
CA PRO A 187 11.70 14.89 5.25
C PRO A 187 11.84 15.76 4.00
N GLU A 188 11.67 15.14 2.83
CA GLU A 188 11.48 15.90 1.59
C GLU A 188 10.07 16.48 1.54
N PRO A 189 9.90 17.75 1.09
CA PRO A 189 8.58 18.36 1.01
C PRO A 189 7.73 17.72 -0.09
N TRP A 190 6.43 17.62 0.17
CA TRP A 190 5.46 17.28 -0.87
C TRP A 190 5.25 18.46 -1.81
N THR A 191 5.49 18.22 -3.09
CA THR A 191 5.24 19.19 -4.17
C THR A 191 4.30 18.60 -5.19
N THR A 192 3.76 19.41 -6.11
CA THR A 192 2.94 18.90 -7.22
C THR A 192 3.61 17.78 -7.99
N ALA A 193 4.91 17.92 -8.31
CA ALA A 193 5.66 16.87 -9.01
C ALA A 193 5.77 15.58 -8.20
N ARG A 194 5.91 15.66 -6.86
CA ARG A 194 5.93 14.47 -5.99
C ARG A 194 4.56 13.82 -5.84
N MET A 195 3.48 14.60 -5.90
CA MET A 195 2.13 14.05 -5.96
C MET A 195 1.87 13.33 -7.30
N ASP A 196 2.45 13.81 -8.41
CA ASP A 196 2.39 13.08 -9.69
C ASP A 196 3.19 11.76 -9.62
N GLU A 197 4.33 11.74 -8.92
CA GLU A 197 5.08 10.51 -8.65
C GLU A 197 4.28 9.51 -7.78
N LEU A 198 3.59 10.01 -6.75
CA LEU A 198 2.68 9.20 -5.93
C LEU A 198 1.56 8.58 -6.78
N ASP A 199 0.91 9.36 -7.64
CA ASP A 199 -0.14 8.86 -8.55
C ASP A 199 0.43 7.82 -9.53
N ALA A 200 1.68 7.98 -9.96
CA ALA A 200 2.34 6.99 -10.81
C ALA A 200 2.61 5.65 -10.10
N GLU A 201 2.87 5.65 -8.78
CA GLU A 201 3.02 4.40 -8.00
C GLU A 201 1.68 3.67 -7.77
N ILE A 202 0.54 4.35 -7.91
CA ILE A 202 -0.81 3.78 -7.73
C ILE A 202 -1.33 3.06 -8.99
N ARG A 203 -0.81 3.41 -10.18
CA ARG A 203 -1.32 2.95 -11.47
C ARG A 203 -0.70 1.62 -11.92
#